data_AF-A0A1V5GE39-F1
#
_entry.id   AF-A0A1V5GE39-F1
#
_cell.length_a   1.000
_cell.length_b   1.000
_cell.length_c   1.000
_cell.angle_alpha   90.00
_cell.angle_beta   90.00
_cell.angle_gamma   90.00
#
_symmetry.space_group_name_H-M   'P 1'
#
loop_
_entity.id
_entity.type
_entity.pdbx_description
1 polymer ?
#
loop_
_entity_poly.entity_id
_entity_poly.type
_entity_poly.pdbx_seq_one_letter_code
_entity_poly.pdbx_strand_id
1 'polypeptide(L)' 'MNELIEKLVKEAGLTEAQAKQAISTIKNYVVEKFPMLEGAVNNVFGAS' A
#
# COMPACT_ATOMS: atom_id res chain seq x y z
N MET A 1 5.48 5.61 4.19
CA MET A 1 5.33 4.14 4.08
C MET A 1 5.46 3.42 5.42
N ASN A 2 6.51 3.69 6.22
CA ASN A 2 6.76 3.00 7.49
C ASN A 2 5.61 3.12 8.50
N GLU A 3 5.00 4.30 8.64
CA GLU A 3 3.85 4.50 9.54
C GLU A 3 2.64 3.62 9.17
N LEU A 4 2.37 3.47 7.86
CA LEU A 4 1.28 2.62 7.38
C LEU A 4 1.57 1.14 7.65
N ILE A 5 2.82 0.71 7.43
CA ILE A 5 3.25 -0.66 7.76
C ILE A 5 3.11 -0.91 9.26
N GLU A 6 3.56 0.02 10.10
CA GLU A 6 3.41 -0.10 11.56
C GLU A 6 1.95 -0.20 11.98
N LYS A 7 1.05 0.60 11.38
CA LYS A 7 -0.39 0.49 11.63
C LYS A 7 -0.94 -0.86 11.24
N LEU A 8 -0.60 -1.39 10.07
CA LEU A 8 -1.05 -2.70 9.61
C LEU A 8 -0.54 -3.83 10.52
N VAL A 9 0.67 -3.72 11.04
CA VAL A 9 1.22 -4.68 12.01
C VAL A 9 0.49 -4.58 13.34
N LYS A 10 0.36 -3.37 13.91
CA LYS A 10 -0.21 -3.14 15.25
C LYS A 10 -1.72 -3.36 15.31
N GLU A 11 -2.45 -2.89 14.31
CA GLU A 11 -3.92 -2.84 14.33
C GLU A 11 -4.56 -4.01 13.58
N ALA A 12 -3.94 -4.50 12.49
CA ALA A 12 -4.46 -5.63 11.72
C ALA A 12 -3.73 -6.95 12.00
N GLY A 13 -2.72 -6.95 12.88
CA GLY A 13 -1.98 -8.16 13.28
C GLY A 13 -1.17 -8.80 12.15
N LEU A 14 -0.85 -8.04 11.10
CA LEU A 14 -0.07 -8.55 9.98
C LEU A 14 1.41 -8.64 10.37
N THR A 15 2.11 -9.60 9.78
CA THR A 15 3.58 -9.53 9.72
C THR A 15 4.02 -8.38 8.81
N GLU A 16 5.25 -7.90 8.97
CA GLU A 16 5.78 -6.82 8.12
C GLU A 16 5.76 -7.18 6.62
N ALA A 17 6.06 -8.44 6.29
CA ALA A 17 5.99 -8.95 4.92
C ALA A 17 4.55 -8.93 4.36
N GLN A 18 3.57 -9.32 5.18
CA GLN A 18 2.15 -9.27 4.79
C GLN A 18 1.66 -7.83 4.64
N ALA A 19 2.09 -6.90 5.50
CA ALA A 19 1.75 -5.48 5.37
C ALA A 19 2.28 -4.88 4.06
N LYS A 20 3.55 -5.15 3.73
CA LYS A 20 4.15 -4.75 2.44
C LYS A 20 3.40 -5.33 1.25
N GLN A 21 3.04 -6.62 1.31
CA GLN A 21 2.27 -7.26 0.26
C GLN A 21 0.86 -6.67 0.12
N ALA A 22 0.16 -6.43 1.23
CA ALA A 22 -1.18 -5.85 1.24
C ALA A 22 -1.19 -4.46 0.58
N ILE A 23 -0.22 -3.61 0.90
CA ILE A 23 -0.07 -2.29 0.29
C ILE A 23 0.13 -2.40 -1.22
N SER A 24 1.00 -3.31 -1.67
CA SER A 24 1.24 -3.57 -3.11
C SER A 24 -0.02 -4.07 -3.81
N THR A 25 -0.76 -5.00 -3.21
CA THR A 25 -2.01 -5.52 -3.75
C THR A 25 -3.07 -4.42 -3.88
N ILE A 26 -3.23 -3.56 -2.87
CA ILE A 26 -4.17 -2.43 -2.92
C ILE A 26 -3.77 -1.44 -4.00
N LYS A 27 -2.48 -1.09 -4.06
CA LYS A 27 -1.92 -0.19 -5.09
C LYS A 27 -2.28 -0.68 -6.49
N ASN A 28 -1.96 -1.95 -6.78
CA ASN A 28 -2.21 -2.54 -8.09
C ASN A 28 -3.70 -2.58 -8.42
N TYR A 29 -4.53 -3.00 -7.45
CA TYR A 29 -5.98 -3.02 -7.64
C TYR A 29 -6.54 -1.63 -8.00
N VAL A 30 -6.10 -0.58 -7.31
CA VAL A 30 -6.55 0.79 -7.59
C VAL A 30 -6.08 1.26 -8.97
N VAL A 31 -4.83 0.99 -9.37
CA VAL A 31 -4.33 1.33 -10.71
C VAL A 31 -5.10 0.59 -11.80
N GLU A 32 -5.37 -0.70 -11.62
CA GLU A 32 -6.16 -1.49 -12.56
C GLU A 32 -7.59 -0.96 -12.71
N LYS A 33 -8.23 -0.54 -11.61
CA LYS A 33 -9.61 -0.01 -11.63
C LYS A 33 -9.69 1.45 -12.07
N PHE A 34 -8.67 2.24 -11.78
CA PHE A 34 -8.64 3.68 -12.04
C PHE A 34 -7.27 4.08 -12.61
N PRO A 35 -6.97 3.74 -13.87
CA PRO A 35 -5.65 3.99 -14.48
C PRO A 35 -5.24 5.47 -14.43
N MET A 36 -6.21 6.38 -14.51
CA MET A 36 -5.98 7.83 -14.40
C MET A 36 -5.36 8.27 -13.05
N LEU A 37 -5.48 7.45 -12.00
CA LEU A 37 -4.93 7.75 -10.67
C LEU A 37 -3.51 7.18 -10.48
N GLU A 38 -2.93 6.50 -11.46
CA GLU A 38 -1.63 5.83 -11.34
C GLU A 38 -0.53 6.75 -10.79
N GLY A 39 -0.39 7.97 -11.32
CA GLY A 39 0.60 8.93 -10.84
C GLY A 39 0.41 9.31 -9.37
N ALA A 40 -0.83 9.57 -8.95
CA ALA A 40 -1.15 9.91 -7.56
C ALA A 40 -0.94 8.73 -6.61
N VAL A 41 -1.37 7.53 -7.02
CA VAL A 41 -1.18 6.28 -6.28
C VAL A 41 0.30 5.93 -6.14
N ASN A 42 1.11 6.16 -7.18
CA ASN A 42 2.57 6.02 -7.12
C ASN A 42 3.22 7.05 -6.18
N ASN A 43 2.71 8.28 -6.07
CA ASN A 43 3.23 9.23 -5.11
C ASN A 43 2.88 8.87 -3.66
N VAL A 44 1.67 8.36 -3.42
CA VAL A 44 1.20 7.96 -2.08
C VAL A 44 1.87 6.66 -1.61
N PHE A 45 1.97 5.66 -2.51
CA PHE A 45 2.45 4.33 -2.18
C PHE A 45 3.87 4.01 -2.68
N GLY A 46 4.47 4.88 -3.48
CA GLY A 46 5.84 4.74 -4.00
C GLY A 46 6.86 5.64 -3.33
N ALA A 47 6.45 6.47 -2.36
CA ALA A 47 7.38 7.17 -1.48
C ALA A 47 8.03 6.16 -0.51
N SER A 48 9.16 5.60 -0.92
CA SER A 48 10.15 4.91 -0.10
C SER A 48 11.54 5.39 -0.50
#